data_AF-A0A8J6NF04-F1
#
_entry.id   AF-A0A8J6NF04-F1
#
_cell.length_a   1.000
_cell.length_b   1.000
_cell.length_c   1.000
_cell.angle_alpha   90.00
_cell.angle_beta   90.00
_cell.angle_gamma   90.00
#
_symmetry.space_group_name_H-M   'P 1'
#
loop_
_entity.id
_entity.type
_entity.pdbx_description
1 polymer ?
#
loop_
_entity_poly.entity_id
_entity_poly.type
_entity_poly.pdbx_seq_one_letter_code
_entity_poly.pdbx_strand_id
1 'polypeptide(L)'
;QEMAPDMFKAVWYSGIIGYILFFSFRYFISQKRKKAITQSNLIEQIENGETLSENDRQAVIYLLSSIQKSREDLNYMFIFLTSALAVLYDLLTD
;
A
#
# COMPACT_ATOMS: atom_id res chain seq x y z
N GLN A 1 33.92 12.51 -8.28
CA GLN A 1 34.30 12.53 -6.85
C GLN A 1 33.70 11.27 -6.22
N GLU A 2 34.44 10.15 -6.26
CA GLU A 2 33.99 8.84 -5.75
C GLU A 2 34.16 8.80 -4.23
N MET A 3 33.18 9.32 -3.49
CA MET A 3 33.23 9.25 -2.02
C MET A 3 32.26 8.18 -1.52
N ALA A 4 32.86 7.09 -1.04
CA ALA A 4 32.28 5.97 -0.30
C ALA A 4 31.29 5.04 -1.05
N PRO A 5 31.78 4.23 -2.01
CA PRO A 5 30.97 3.25 -2.73
C PRO A 5 30.24 2.26 -1.80
N ASP A 6 30.88 1.87 -0.70
CA ASP A 6 30.38 0.76 0.13
C ASP A 6 29.33 1.19 1.15
N MET A 7 29.45 2.39 1.73
CA MET A 7 28.39 2.96 2.57
C MET A 7 27.15 3.32 1.74
N PHE A 8 27.35 3.84 0.52
CA PHE A 8 26.26 4.09 -0.41
C PHE A 8 25.52 2.79 -0.75
N LYS A 9 26.25 1.72 -1.10
CA LYS A 9 25.66 0.39 -1.35
C LYS A 9 24.92 -0.14 -0.12
N ALA A 10 25.49 -0.02 1.08
CA ALA A 10 24.85 -0.50 2.30
C ALA A 10 23.51 0.22 2.54
N VAL A 11 23.49 1.55 2.45
CA VAL A 11 22.26 2.36 2.58
C VAL A 11 21.25 2.00 1.48
N TRP A 12 21.73 1.83 0.24
CA TRP A 12 20.90 1.45 -0.90
C TRP A 12 20.24 0.08 -0.71
N TYR A 13 21.00 -0.95 -0.34
CA TYR A 13 20.47 -2.28 -0.09
C TYR A 13 19.52 -2.32 1.11
N SER A 14 19.83 -1.61 2.20
CA SER A 14 18.90 -1.47 3.32
C SER A 14 17.60 -0.80 2.89
N GLY A 15 17.68 0.23 2.05
CA GLY A 15 16.52 0.89 1.45
C GLY A 15 15.67 -0.07 0.60
N ILE A 16 16.31 -0.87 -0.27
CA ILE A 16 15.61 -1.87 -1.09
C ILE A 16 14.94 -2.94 -0.22
N ILE A 17 15.64 -3.46 0.79
CA ILE A 17 15.07 -4.50 1.68
C ILE A 17 13.86 -3.94 2.42
N GLY A 18 13.99 -2.72 2.98
CA GLY A 18 12.88 -2.03 3.64
C GLY A 18 11.70 -1.81 2.70
N TYR A 19 11.98 -1.39 1.46
CA TYR A 19 10.97 -1.24 0.41
C TYR A 19 10.26 -2.56 0.13
N ILE A 20 10.99 -3.66 -0.12
CA ILE A 20 10.41 -4.97 -0.41
C ILE A 20 9.52 -5.44 0.74
N LEU A 21 10.00 -5.34 1.99
CA LEU A 21 9.23 -5.74 3.17
C LEU A 21 7.96 -4.90 3.32
N PHE A 22 8.08 -3.58 3.17
CA PHE A 22 6.96 -2.66 3.26
C PHE A 22 5.86 -2.97 2.22
N PHE A 23 6.25 -3.15 0.96
CA PHE A 23 5.32 -3.46 -0.13
C PHE A 23 4.73 -4.88 -0.02
N SER A 24 5.50 -5.84 0.48
CA SER A 24 5.00 -7.20 0.75
C SER A 24 3.93 -7.20 1.84
N PHE A 25 4.15 -6.47 2.94
CA PHE A 25 3.15 -6.32 4.00
C PHE A 25 1.88 -5.65 3.48
N ARG A 26 2.02 -4.56 2.73
CA ARG A 26 0.89 -3.88 2.05
C ARG A 26 0.11 -4.83 1.15
N TYR A 27 0.80 -5.61 0.32
CA TYR A 27 0.19 -6.58 -0.57
C TYR A 27 -0.60 -7.64 0.21
N PHE A 28 -0.03 -8.17 1.29
CA PHE A 28 -0.70 -9.14 2.14
C PHE A 28 -1.98 -8.60 2.79
N ILE A 29 -1.95 -7.37 3.31
CA ILE A 29 -3.16 -6.70 3.85
C ILE A 29 -4.20 -6.50 2.75
N SER A 30 -3.78 -6.07 1.55
CA SER A 30 -4.69 -5.93 0.42
C SER A 30 -5.34 -7.25 0.01
N GLN A 31 -4.60 -8.36 0.04
CA GLN A 31 -5.15 -9.68 -0.28
C GLN A 31 -6.13 -10.16 0.79
N LYS A 32 -5.86 -9.91 2.08
CA LYS A 32 -6.83 -10.18 3.15
C LYS A 32 -8.13 -9.42 2.95
N ARG A 33 -8.07 -8.13 2.56
CA ARG A 33 -9.27 -7.33 2.24
C ARG A 33 -10.06 -7.93 1.07
N LYS A 34 -9.38 -8.27 -0.04
CA LYS A 34 -10.03 -8.91 -1.20
C LYS A 34 -10.70 -10.23 -0.84
N LYS A 35 -9.99 -11.10 -0.12
CA LYS A 35 -10.52 -12.40 0.32
C LYS A 35 -11.74 -12.25 1.23
N ALA A 36 -11.74 -11.30 2.16
CA ALA A 36 -12.88 -11.04 3.03
C ALA A 36 -14.13 -10.54 2.27
N ILE A 37 -13.96 -9.86 1.14
CA ILE A 37 -15.07 -9.46 0.25
C ILE A 37 -15.59 -10.66 -0.55
N THR A 38 -14.70 -11.48 -1.11
CA THR A 38 -15.07 -12.63 -1.96
C THR A 38 -15.68 -13.78 -1.18
N GLN A 39 -15.22 -14.06 0.04
CA GLN A 39 -15.67 -15.23 0.80
C GLN A 39 -17.09 -15.11 1.37
N SER A 40 -17.63 -13.90 1.41
CA SER A 40 -18.86 -13.56 2.11
C SER A 40 -19.97 -13.11 1.16
N ASN A 41 -19.72 -13.09 -0.17
CA ASN A 41 -20.62 -12.53 -1.18
C ASN A 41 -21.24 -11.19 -0.74
N LEU A 42 -20.48 -10.40 0.05
CA LEU A 42 -20.98 -9.20 0.72
C LEU A 42 -21.56 -8.19 -0.24
N ILE A 43 -20.97 -8.09 -1.43
CA ILE A 43 -21.43 -7.17 -2.48
C ILE A 43 -22.84 -7.57 -2.93
N GLU A 44 -23.04 -8.84 -3.24
CA GLU A 44 -24.33 -9.37 -3.72
C GLU A 44 -25.42 -9.26 -2.65
N GLN A 45 -25.10 -9.58 -1.38
CA GLN A 45 -26.04 -9.42 -0.27
C GLN A 45 -26.47 -7.96 -0.06
N ILE A 46 -25.52 -7.02 -0.13
CA ILE A 46 -25.81 -5.59 0.00
C ILE A 46 -26.62 -5.09 -1.20
N GLU A 47 -26.27 -5.50 -2.44
CA GLU A 47 -26.99 -5.12 -3.66
C GLU A 47 -28.43 -5.65 -3.68
N ASN A 48 -28.67 -6.85 -3.16
CA ASN A 48 -29.99 -7.47 -3.07
C ASN A 48 -30.81 -6.98 -1.86
N GLY A 49 -30.23 -6.14 -0.99
CA GLY A 49 -30.90 -5.65 0.22
C GLY A 49 -31.11 -6.73 1.29
N GLU A 50 -30.30 -7.79 1.27
CA GLU A 50 -30.37 -8.89 2.23
C GLU A 50 -29.87 -8.46 3.62
N THR A 51 -30.46 -9.02 4.67
CA THR A 51 -29.95 -8.83 6.03
C THR A 51 -28.61 -9.51 6.21
N LEU A 52 -27.56 -8.72 6.45
CA LEU A 52 -26.22 -9.21 6.76
C LEU A 52 -26.22 -10.02 8.05
N SER A 53 -25.55 -11.18 8.04
CA SER A 53 -25.26 -11.92 9.27
C SER A 53 -24.29 -11.11 10.15
N GLU A 54 -24.21 -11.46 11.44
CA GLU A 54 -23.29 -10.78 12.37
C GLU A 54 -21.81 -10.90 11.92
N ASN A 55 -21.44 -12.03 11.33
CA ASN A 55 -20.10 -12.25 10.77
C ASN A 55 -19.84 -11.36 9.54
N ASP A 56 -20.82 -11.24 8.66
CA ASP A 56 -20.75 -10.42 7.45
C ASP A 56 -20.67 -8.93 7.81
N ARG A 57 -21.46 -8.51 8.80
CA ARG A 57 -21.43 -7.15 9.35
C ARG A 57 -20.05 -6.80 9.94
N GLN A 58 -19.45 -7.72 10.70
CA GLN A 58 -18.10 -7.53 11.23
C GLN A 58 -17.05 -7.48 10.12
N ALA A 59 -17.18 -8.30 9.08
CA ALA A 59 -16.29 -8.27 7.91
C ALA A 59 -16.39 -6.92 7.17
N VAL A 60 -17.59 -6.38 6.96
CA VAL A 60 -17.80 -5.04 6.36
C VAL A 60 -17.18 -3.95 7.21
N ILE A 61 -17.40 -3.95 8.53
CA ILE A 61 -16.80 -2.97 9.46
C ILE A 61 -15.27 -3.05 9.41
N TYR A 62 -14.69 -4.26 9.40
CA TYR A 62 -13.26 -4.45 9.26
C TYR A 62 -12.74 -3.91 7.92
N LEU A 63 -13.44 -4.18 6.82
CA LEU A 63 -13.05 -3.70 5.50
C LEU A 63 -13.08 -2.18 5.41
N LEU A 64 -14.17 -1.55 5.83
CA LEU A 64 -14.34 -0.10 5.80
C LEU A 64 -13.33 0.60 6.71
N SER A 65 -13.15 0.12 7.95
CA SER A 65 -12.17 0.68 8.88
C SER A 65 -10.73 0.49 8.39
N SER A 66 -10.44 -0.65 7.76
CA SER A 66 -9.14 -0.93 7.16
C SER A 66 -8.86 -0.01 5.96
N ILE A 67 -9.84 0.25 5.10
CA ILE A 67 -9.72 1.22 4.00
C ILE A 67 -9.50 2.63 4.56
N GLN A 68 -10.33 3.07 5.50
CA GLN A 68 -10.24 4.41 6.10
C GLN A 68 -8.90 4.65 6.81
N LYS A 69 -8.37 3.63 7.49
CA LYS A 69 -7.08 3.71 8.21
C LYS A 69 -5.89 3.62 7.26
N SER A 70 -6.04 2.97 6.10
CA SER A 70 -4.92 2.77 5.19
C SER A 70 -4.58 4.07 4.46
N ARG A 71 -3.43 4.65 4.80
CA ARG A 71 -2.86 5.80 4.09
C ARG A 71 -2.12 5.33 2.83
N GLU A 72 -2.78 4.60 1.94
CA GLU A 72 -2.19 4.13 0.65
C GLU A 72 -1.84 5.32 -0.23
N ASP A 73 -2.77 6.27 -0.31
CA ASP A 73 -2.65 7.45 -1.16
C ASP A 73 -1.44 8.31 -0.80
N LEU A 74 -1.10 8.42 0.50
CA LEU A 74 0.09 9.17 0.92
C LEU A 74 1.39 8.52 0.45
N ASN A 75 1.45 7.20 0.34
CA ASN A 75 2.64 6.54 -0.17
C ASN A 75 2.80 6.74 -1.67
N TYR A 76 1.69 6.64 -2.42
CA TYR A 76 1.71 6.94 -3.85
C TYR A 76 2.12 8.39 -4.09
N MET A 77 1.58 9.32 -3.30
CA MET A 77 1.94 10.72 -3.36
C MET A 77 3.41 10.96 -3.02
N PHE A 78 3.95 10.30 -1.99
CA PHE A 78 5.36 10.42 -1.64
C PHE A 78 6.29 9.93 -2.75
N ILE A 79 6.02 8.76 -3.33
CA ILE A 79 6.81 8.20 -4.43
C ILE A 79 6.70 9.12 -5.65
N PHE A 80 5.50 9.54 -6.01
CA PHE A 80 5.30 10.45 -7.14
C PHE A 80 6.08 11.76 -6.98
N LEU A 81 5.96 12.42 -5.83
CA LEU A 81 6.64 13.69 -5.56
C LEU A 81 8.16 13.53 -5.55
N THR A 82 8.68 12.49 -4.90
CA THR A 82 10.13 12.24 -4.86
C THR A 82 10.68 11.89 -6.24
N SER A 83 9.96 11.10 -7.06
CA SER A 83 10.31 10.83 -8.45
C SER A 83 10.27 12.10 -9.32
N ALA A 84 9.24 12.94 -9.19
CA ALA A 84 9.13 14.18 -9.93
C ALA A 84 10.27 15.16 -9.58
N LEU A 85 10.59 15.30 -8.29
CA LEU A 85 11.71 16.13 -7.83
C LEU A 85 13.06 15.60 -8.34
N ALA A 86 13.26 14.28 -8.36
CA ALA A 86 14.48 13.68 -8.89
C ALA A 86 14.66 13.99 -10.39
N VAL A 87 13.61 13.84 -11.20
CA VAL A 87 13.65 14.16 -12.64
C VAL A 87 13.89 15.66 -12.87
N LEU A 88 13.23 16.53 -12.09
CA LEU A 88 13.44 17.98 -12.20
C LEU A 88 14.86 18.39 -11.80
N TYR A 89 15.41 17.77 -10.75
CA TYR A 89 16.79 18.03 -10.33
C TYR A 89 17.79 17.62 -11.40
N ASP A 90 17.61 16.44 -12.00
CA ASP A 90 18.43 15.94 -13.10
C ASP A 90 18.41 16.94 -14.28
N LEU A 91 17.22 17.34 -14.73
CA LEU A 91 17.04 18.28 -15.85
C LEU A 91 17.62 19.69 -15.60
N LEU A 92 17.67 20.14 -14.36
CA LEU A 92 18.19 21.48 -14.00
C LEU A 92 19.70 21.47 -13.73
N THR A 93 20.29 20.30 -13.48
CA THR A 93 21.71 20.15 -13.12
C THR A 93 22.55 19.61 -14.28
N ASP A 94 21.93 18.93 -15.26
CA ASP A 94 22.48 18.68 -16.60
C ASP A 94 22.35 19.92 -17.51
#